data_AF-A0A354A465-F1
#
_entry.id   AF-A0A354A465-F1
#
_cell.length_a   1.000
_cell.length_b   1.000
_cell.length_c   1.000
_cell.angle_alpha   90.00
_cell.angle_beta   90.00
_cell.angle_gamma   90.00
#
_symmetry.space_group_name_H-M   'P 1'
#
loop_
_entity.id
_entity.type
_entity.pdbx_description
1 polymer ?
#
loop_
_entity_poly.entity_id
_entity_poly.type
_entity_poly.pdbx_seq_one_letter_code
_entity_poly.pdbx_strand_id
1 'polypeptide(L)'
;QAGIHDVCIIISPETGQEIMSAVGDGSRWGLAIKYIVQDVPGGLAHAIKTAQDFLADSSFVMYLGDNLIGTRIDTFVREFEKNSPDALILLKEVENPKQFGVAEVTAGGKVLRLIEKPEVPPSNLALVGIYIFSPRIHEAIDKIRPSRRGELEITDAIQELINMDCSVESFILDMWWLDTGKKDDMLTANVIVLDELLKAGIDGEVDDKSHILGRVSIGKGSVIRESKIRGPVVIGENTVIENSFIGPYTSIGNGVKIIKSSAEHSVIMDGSELREIERLEESLIGRNVRIYRNNKMHKALRLMIGDDSVVEV
;
A
#
# COMPACT_ATOMS: atom_id res chain seq x y z
N GLN A 1 -17.34 -4.81 -0.48
CA GLN A 1 -17.11 -5.54 -1.76
C GLN A 1 -17.21 -7.05 -1.58
N ALA A 2 -16.41 -7.65 -0.69
CA ALA A 2 -16.44 -9.09 -0.44
C ALA A 2 -17.39 -9.49 0.70
N GLY A 3 -18.43 -8.69 0.97
CA GLY A 3 -19.34 -8.90 2.11
C GLY A 3 -18.75 -8.60 3.48
N ILE A 4 -17.48 -8.22 3.58
CA ILE A 4 -16.81 -7.88 4.85
C ILE A 4 -17.14 -6.45 5.27
N HIS A 5 -17.64 -6.30 6.49
CA HIS A 5 -18.01 -5.01 7.10
C HIS A 5 -17.22 -4.71 8.38
N ASP A 6 -16.91 -5.74 9.17
CA ASP A 6 -16.09 -5.61 10.39
C ASP A 6 -14.62 -5.80 10.05
N VAL A 7 -13.79 -4.85 10.46
CA VAL A 7 -12.35 -4.84 10.15
C VAL A 7 -11.58 -4.50 11.43
N CYS A 8 -10.52 -5.24 11.72
CA CYS A 8 -9.51 -4.80 12.67
C CYS A 8 -8.24 -4.37 11.94
N ILE A 9 -7.64 -3.27 12.40
CA ILE A 9 -6.32 -2.83 11.94
C ILE A 9 -5.35 -3.00 13.12
N ILE A 10 -4.34 -3.82 12.90
CA ILE A 10 -3.23 -3.99 13.82
C ILE A 10 -2.29 -2.80 13.65
N ILE A 11 -1.98 -2.14 14.76
CA ILE A 11 -1.15 -0.93 14.78
C ILE A 11 -0.02 -1.06 15.78
N SER A 12 1.10 -0.39 15.53
CA SER A 12 2.17 -0.28 16.52
C SER A 12 1.94 0.92 17.45
N PRO A 13 2.50 0.92 18.67
CA PRO A 13 2.44 2.06 19.58
C PRO A 13 3.02 3.35 18.97
N GLU A 14 4.05 3.23 18.12
CA GLU A 14 4.81 4.35 17.57
C GLU A 14 4.07 5.04 16.42
N THR A 15 3.49 4.28 15.49
CA THR A 15 2.89 4.82 14.25
C THR A 15 1.35 4.72 14.22
N GLY A 16 0.75 4.04 15.21
CA GLY A 16 -0.67 3.75 15.22
C GLY A 16 -1.58 4.98 15.15
N GLN A 17 -1.16 6.09 15.76
CA GLN A 17 -1.94 7.33 15.73
C GLN A 17 -2.06 7.93 14.33
N GLU A 18 -1.03 7.78 13.49
CA GLU A 18 -1.04 8.26 12.11
C GLU A 18 -1.97 7.41 11.25
N ILE A 19 -1.96 6.09 11.46
CA ILE A 19 -2.88 5.14 10.80
C ILE A 19 -4.32 5.45 11.21
N MET A 20 -4.60 5.64 12.50
CA MET A 20 -5.92 6.02 12.98
C MET A 20 -6.41 7.32 12.36
N SER A 21 -5.54 8.33 12.30
CA SER A 21 -5.88 9.64 11.72
C SER A 21 -6.15 9.55 10.22
N ALA A 22 -5.39 8.73 9.50
CA ALA A 22 -5.56 8.53 8.07
C ALA A 22 -6.82 7.72 7.75
N VAL A 23 -7.09 6.64 8.48
CA VAL A 23 -8.14 5.65 8.18
C VAL A 23 -9.49 6.03 8.80
N GLY A 24 -9.51 6.59 10.01
CA GLY A 24 -10.74 6.89 10.75
C GLY A 24 -11.57 5.65 11.10
N ASP A 25 -12.83 5.85 11.47
CA ASP A 25 -13.72 4.75 11.90
C ASP A 25 -14.19 3.80 10.78
N GLY A 26 -13.84 4.09 9.53
CA GLY A 26 -14.23 3.32 8.35
C GLY A 26 -15.62 3.66 7.77
N SER A 27 -16.38 4.55 8.42
CA SER A 27 -17.74 4.91 8.02
C SER A 27 -17.84 5.42 6.58
N ARG A 28 -16.81 6.14 6.11
CA ARG A 28 -16.69 6.63 4.72
C ARG A 28 -16.67 5.52 3.67
N TRP A 29 -16.39 4.27 4.06
CA TRP A 29 -16.42 3.09 3.20
C TRP A 29 -17.52 2.10 3.58
N GLY A 30 -18.38 2.43 4.56
CA GLY A 30 -19.38 1.51 5.09
C GLY A 30 -18.77 0.34 5.87
N LEU A 31 -17.62 0.56 6.51
CA LEU A 31 -16.91 -0.42 7.35
C LEU A 31 -16.99 0.01 8.83
N ALA A 32 -16.88 -0.97 9.72
CA ALA A 32 -16.67 -0.77 11.15
C ALA A 32 -15.23 -1.16 11.50
N ILE A 33 -14.37 -0.15 11.71
CA ILE A 33 -12.94 -0.38 11.97
C ILE A 33 -12.64 -0.34 13.48
N LYS A 34 -12.01 -1.40 13.96
CA LYS A 34 -11.41 -1.48 15.31
C LYS A 34 -9.89 -1.44 15.21
N TYR A 35 -9.25 -0.67 16.07
CA TYR A 35 -7.79 -0.66 16.17
C TYR A 35 -7.34 -1.53 17.33
N ILE A 36 -6.34 -2.37 17.08
CA ILE A 36 -5.76 -3.26 18.09
C ILE A 36 -4.25 -3.04 18.10
N VAL A 37 -3.71 -2.69 19.26
CA VAL A 37 -2.28 -2.41 19.43
C VAL A 37 -1.51 -3.72 19.52
N GLN A 38 -0.48 -3.84 18.71
CA GLN A 38 0.53 -4.88 18.81
C GLN A 38 1.75 -4.29 19.53
N ASP A 39 1.87 -4.57 20.83
CA ASP A 39 2.85 -3.91 21.70
C ASP A 39 4.32 -4.16 21.31
N VAL A 40 4.58 -5.28 20.63
CA VAL A 40 5.92 -5.67 20.17
C VAL A 40 5.86 -6.15 18.72
N PRO A 41 6.90 -5.88 17.90
CA PRO A 41 6.96 -6.35 16.50
C PRO A 41 7.24 -7.86 16.43
N GLY A 42 6.28 -8.65 16.90
CA GLY A 42 6.40 -10.11 17.05
C GLY A 42 6.10 -10.89 15.78
N GLY A 43 6.02 -10.25 14.61
CA GLY A 43 5.72 -10.89 13.32
C GLY A 43 4.22 -10.96 12.97
N LEU A 44 3.94 -11.47 11.77
CA LEU A 44 2.60 -11.52 11.18
C LEU A 44 1.67 -12.51 11.91
N ALA A 45 2.17 -13.68 12.32
CA ALA A 45 1.36 -14.62 13.10
C ALA A 45 1.06 -14.08 14.51
N HIS A 46 1.97 -13.28 15.08
CA HIS A 46 1.69 -12.55 16.33
C HIS A 46 0.58 -11.51 16.15
N ALA A 47 0.47 -10.86 14.98
CA ALA A 47 -0.61 -9.92 14.68
C ALA A 47 -1.99 -10.62 14.69
N ILE A 48 -2.08 -11.82 14.09
CA ILE A 48 -3.31 -12.65 14.19
C ILE A 48 -3.62 -13.01 15.64
N LYS A 49 -2.60 -13.44 16.41
CA LYS A 49 -2.76 -13.77 17.84
C LYS A 49 -3.24 -12.58 18.66
N THR A 50 -2.72 -11.38 18.36
CA THR A 50 -3.13 -10.12 19.00
C THR A 50 -4.60 -9.79 18.71
N ALA A 51 -5.09 -10.15 17.52
CA ALA A 51 -6.48 -9.96 17.11
C ALA A 51 -7.43 -11.11 17.50
N GLN A 52 -6.96 -12.15 18.21
CA GLN A 52 -7.73 -13.39 18.42
C GLN A 52 -9.11 -13.15 19.04
N ASP A 53 -9.24 -12.27 20.05
CA ASP A 53 -10.53 -11.96 20.67
C ASP A 53 -11.52 -11.28 19.70
N PHE A 54 -11.02 -10.53 18.72
CA PHE A 54 -11.85 -9.91 17.68
C PHE A 54 -12.25 -10.92 16.60
N LEU A 55 -11.32 -11.81 16.21
CA LEU A 55 -11.53 -12.80 15.16
C LEU A 55 -12.43 -13.96 15.65
N ALA A 56 -12.27 -14.37 16.91
CA ALA A 56 -12.99 -15.47 17.54
C ALA A 56 -12.98 -16.74 16.65
N ASP A 57 -14.15 -17.35 16.45
CA ASP A 57 -14.32 -18.54 15.61
C ASP A 57 -14.76 -18.18 14.17
N SER A 58 -14.53 -16.95 13.71
CA SER A 58 -14.88 -16.54 12.35
C SER A 58 -13.74 -16.85 11.38
N SER A 59 -14.07 -17.26 10.16
CA SER A 59 -13.12 -17.16 9.04
C SER A 59 -12.86 -15.69 8.71
N PHE A 60 -11.64 -15.34 8.34
CA PHE A 60 -11.25 -13.95 8.13
C PHE A 60 -10.24 -13.80 7.00
N VAL A 61 -10.19 -12.59 6.44
CA VAL A 61 -9.16 -12.17 5.49
C VAL A 61 -8.10 -11.40 6.26
N MET A 62 -6.84 -11.85 6.17
CA MET A 62 -5.68 -11.06 6.57
C MET A 62 -5.11 -10.39 5.33
N TYR A 63 -5.00 -9.06 5.37
CA TYR A 63 -4.50 -8.25 4.27
C TYR A 63 -3.38 -7.35 4.82
N LEU A 64 -2.16 -7.48 4.28
CA LEU A 64 -1.01 -6.66 4.67
C LEU A 64 -1.17 -5.21 4.17
N GLY A 65 -1.02 -4.23 5.06
CA GLY A 65 -1.37 -2.83 4.80
C GLY A 65 -0.53 -2.11 3.73
N ASP A 66 0.59 -2.70 3.34
CA ASP A 66 1.56 -2.24 2.35
C ASP A 66 1.40 -2.94 0.97
N ASN A 67 0.45 -3.86 0.84
CA ASN A 67 0.25 -4.65 -0.37
C ASN A 67 -0.87 -4.07 -1.25
N LEU A 68 -0.63 -3.95 -2.55
CA LEU A 68 -1.66 -3.60 -3.54
C LEU A 68 -1.79 -4.71 -4.58
N ILE A 69 -3.02 -5.03 -4.97
CA ILE A 69 -3.30 -5.98 -6.05
C ILE A 69 -4.21 -5.36 -7.10
N GLY A 70 -3.97 -5.70 -8.36
CA GLY A 70 -4.78 -5.25 -9.51
C GLY A 70 -6.14 -5.92 -9.63
N THR A 71 -6.62 -6.56 -8.56
CA THR A 71 -7.87 -7.29 -8.59
C THR A 71 -8.63 -7.17 -7.28
N ARG A 72 -9.83 -7.71 -7.34
CA ARG A 72 -10.87 -7.66 -6.33
C ARG A 72 -10.81 -8.93 -5.47
N ILE A 73 -10.81 -8.81 -4.14
CA ILE A 73 -10.70 -10.00 -3.25
C ILE A 73 -11.96 -10.86 -3.18
N ASP A 74 -13.11 -10.39 -3.70
CA ASP A 74 -14.38 -11.12 -3.60
C ASP A 74 -14.38 -12.47 -4.34
N THR A 75 -13.54 -12.62 -5.36
CA THR A 75 -13.36 -13.93 -6.02
C THR A 75 -12.72 -14.95 -5.08
N PHE A 76 -11.67 -14.56 -4.36
CA PHE A 76 -10.96 -15.45 -3.43
C PHE A 76 -11.82 -15.78 -2.21
N VAL A 77 -12.59 -14.81 -1.70
CA VAL A 77 -13.53 -15.06 -0.60
C VAL A 77 -14.60 -16.07 -1.01
N ARG A 78 -15.20 -15.93 -2.20
CA ARG A 78 -16.18 -16.90 -2.72
C ARG A 78 -15.59 -18.29 -2.91
N GLU A 79 -14.34 -18.38 -3.36
CA GLU A 79 -13.65 -19.65 -3.54
C GLU A 79 -13.37 -20.33 -2.20
N PHE A 80 -12.90 -19.57 -1.21
CA PHE A 80 -12.74 -20.03 0.16
C PHE A 80 -14.06 -20.52 0.76
N GLU A 81 -15.16 -19.76 0.61
CA GLU A 81 -16.48 -20.18 1.09
C GLU A 81 -16.95 -21.47 0.42
N LYS A 82 -16.71 -21.63 -0.89
CA LYS A 82 -17.13 -22.79 -1.67
C LYS A 82 -16.39 -24.07 -1.29
N ASN A 83 -15.06 -24.00 -1.14
CA ASN A 83 -14.22 -25.17 -0.89
C ASN A 83 -14.00 -25.41 0.61
N SER A 84 -14.22 -24.38 1.44
CA SER A 84 -14.00 -24.37 2.89
C SER A 84 -12.63 -24.95 3.30
N PRO A 85 -11.50 -24.51 2.68
CA PRO A 85 -10.19 -24.94 3.14
C PRO A 85 -9.88 -24.30 4.50
N ASP A 86 -8.87 -24.81 5.20
CA ASP A 86 -8.43 -24.22 6.46
C ASP A 86 -7.63 -22.93 6.23
N ALA A 87 -6.98 -22.81 5.06
CA ALA A 87 -6.38 -21.59 4.56
C ALA A 87 -6.42 -21.52 3.02
N LEU A 88 -6.61 -20.32 2.49
CA LEU A 88 -6.37 -19.97 1.08
C LEU A 88 -5.32 -18.86 1.01
N ILE A 89 -4.22 -19.13 0.30
CA ILE A 89 -3.12 -18.18 0.12
C ILE A 89 -3.04 -17.70 -1.32
N LEU A 90 -2.64 -16.44 -1.52
CA LEU A 90 -2.38 -15.92 -2.86
C LEU A 90 -0.88 -16.03 -3.17
N LEU A 91 -0.58 -16.44 -4.40
CA LEU A 91 0.78 -16.62 -4.89
C LEU A 91 1.03 -15.83 -6.17
N LYS A 92 2.25 -15.33 -6.34
CA LYS A 92 2.70 -14.68 -7.57
C LYS A 92 4.06 -15.23 -7.98
N GLU A 93 4.25 -15.44 -9.29
CA GLU A 93 5.58 -15.75 -9.82
C GLU A 93 6.47 -14.51 -9.74
N VAL A 94 7.66 -14.66 -9.13
CA VAL A 94 8.64 -13.58 -8.96
C VAL A 94 10.01 -13.99 -9.47
N GLU A 95 10.80 -13.01 -9.91
CA GLU A 95 12.18 -13.25 -10.36
C GLU A 95 13.14 -13.56 -9.19
N ASN A 96 12.89 -12.99 -8.01
CA ASN A 96 13.76 -13.09 -6.84
C ASN A 96 13.06 -13.75 -5.62
N PRO A 97 12.70 -15.04 -5.69
CA PRO A 97 11.90 -15.72 -4.66
C PRO A 97 12.56 -15.80 -3.29
N LYS A 98 13.90 -15.68 -3.19
CA LYS A 98 14.64 -15.74 -1.92
C LYS A 98 14.27 -14.64 -0.91
N GLN A 99 13.63 -13.56 -1.37
CA GLN A 99 13.23 -12.44 -0.51
C GLN A 99 11.87 -12.64 0.17
N PHE A 100 11.14 -13.72 -0.19
CA PHE A 100 9.76 -13.93 0.21
C PHE A 100 9.54 -15.31 0.85
N GLY A 101 8.36 -15.54 1.40
CA GLY A 101 7.85 -16.87 1.68
C GLY A 101 7.49 -17.58 0.38
N VAL A 102 8.08 -18.73 0.10
CA VAL A 102 7.94 -19.45 -1.18
C VAL A 102 7.17 -20.75 -1.00
N ALA A 103 6.14 -20.93 -1.82
CA ALA A 103 5.27 -22.10 -1.78
C ALA A 103 5.64 -23.15 -2.83
N GLU A 104 5.59 -24.42 -2.44
CA GLU A 104 5.54 -25.56 -3.35
C GLU A 104 4.09 -26.02 -3.47
N VAL A 105 3.57 -26.08 -4.70
CA VAL A 105 2.16 -26.40 -4.95
C VAL A 105 2.03 -27.58 -5.92
N THR A 106 0.98 -28.37 -5.73
CA THR A 106 0.56 -29.38 -6.71
C THR A 106 -0.04 -28.73 -7.96
N ALA A 107 -0.18 -29.50 -9.04
CA ALA A 107 -0.90 -29.06 -10.24
C ALA A 107 -2.38 -28.69 -9.98
N GLY A 108 -2.98 -29.18 -8.89
CA GLY A 108 -4.34 -28.86 -8.47
C GLY A 108 -4.45 -27.67 -7.51
N GLY A 109 -3.37 -26.93 -7.26
CA GLY A 109 -3.37 -25.74 -6.39
C GLY A 109 -3.27 -26.02 -4.88
N LYS A 110 -3.23 -27.28 -4.45
CA LYS A 110 -2.95 -27.65 -3.06
C LYS A 110 -1.49 -27.30 -2.70
N VAL A 111 -1.28 -26.64 -1.57
CA VAL A 111 0.05 -26.29 -1.04
C VAL A 111 0.65 -27.50 -0.34
N LEU A 112 1.85 -27.89 -0.77
CA LEU A 112 2.60 -29.01 -0.19
C LEU A 112 3.57 -28.55 0.90
N ARG A 113 4.19 -27.40 0.67
CA ARG A 113 5.24 -26.86 1.53
C ARG A 113 5.32 -25.36 1.38
N LEU A 114 5.68 -24.68 2.45
CA LEU A 114 5.92 -23.26 2.48
C LEU A 114 7.18 -22.97 3.30
N ILE A 115 8.06 -22.11 2.80
CA ILE A 115 9.34 -21.82 3.44
C ILE A 115 9.59 -20.32 3.43
N GLU A 116 9.90 -19.74 4.59
CA GLU A 116 10.30 -18.33 4.69
C GLU A 116 11.71 -18.12 4.14
N LYS A 117 11.84 -17.19 3.20
CA LYS A 117 13.12 -16.70 2.64
C LYS A 117 14.13 -17.81 2.40
N PRO A 118 13.79 -18.81 1.56
CA PRO A 118 14.63 -19.98 1.38
C PRO A 118 15.91 -19.64 0.61
N GLU A 119 17.05 -20.15 1.07
CA GLU A 119 18.32 -20.09 0.33
C GLU A 119 18.24 -20.82 -1.02
N VAL A 120 17.48 -21.92 -1.05
CA VAL A 120 17.15 -22.71 -2.25
C VAL A 120 15.62 -22.78 -2.37
N PRO A 121 15.00 -21.86 -3.12
CA PRO A 121 13.55 -21.81 -3.31
C PRO A 121 13.02 -23.09 -3.98
N PRO A 122 11.92 -23.69 -3.47
CA PRO A 122 11.30 -24.85 -4.11
C PRO A 122 10.55 -24.50 -5.41
N SER A 123 10.24 -23.21 -5.61
CA SER A 123 9.58 -22.67 -6.80
C SER A 123 9.87 -21.16 -6.92
N ASN A 124 9.28 -20.51 -7.93
CA ASN A 124 9.25 -19.04 -8.06
C ASN A 124 7.96 -18.42 -7.49
N LEU A 125 7.12 -19.20 -6.82
CA LEU A 125 5.81 -18.75 -6.32
C LEU A 125 5.97 -18.15 -4.92
N ALA A 126 6.01 -16.82 -4.85
CA ALA A 126 6.04 -16.07 -3.62
C ALA A 126 4.64 -15.83 -3.07
N LEU A 127 4.51 -15.82 -1.74
CA LEU A 127 3.33 -15.36 -1.04
C LEU A 127 3.04 -13.90 -1.37
N VAL A 128 1.79 -13.65 -1.75
CA VAL A 128 1.21 -12.31 -1.76
C VAL A 128 0.57 -12.07 -0.40
N GLY A 129 0.71 -10.87 0.15
CA GLY A 129 0.30 -10.48 1.50
C GLY A 129 -1.21 -10.46 1.75
N ILE A 130 -1.95 -11.42 1.20
CA ILE A 130 -3.39 -11.58 1.33
C ILE A 130 -3.65 -13.06 1.58
N TYR A 131 -4.32 -13.34 2.69
CA TYR A 131 -4.59 -14.69 3.18
C TYR A 131 -6.04 -14.77 3.63
N ILE A 132 -6.66 -15.92 3.46
CA ILE A 132 -7.97 -16.23 4.03
C ILE A 132 -7.80 -17.44 4.94
N PHE A 133 -8.21 -17.31 6.19
CA PHE A 133 -8.03 -18.34 7.20
C PHE A 133 -9.35 -18.77 7.80
N SER A 134 -9.44 -20.07 8.13
CA SER A 134 -10.36 -20.57 9.13
C SER A 134 -9.79 -20.35 10.55
N PRO A 135 -10.61 -20.50 11.60
CA PRO A 135 -10.13 -20.39 12.99
C PRO A 135 -9.02 -21.39 13.37
N ARG A 136 -8.83 -22.45 12.58
CA ARG A 136 -7.75 -23.45 12.78
C ARG A 136 -6.36 -22.83 12.78
N ILE A 137 -6.19 -21.67 12.14
CA ILE A 137 -4.93 -20.92 12.19
C ILE A 137 -4.51 -20.56 13.61
N HIS A 138 -5.44 -20.34 14.55
CA HIS A 138 -5.11 -20.04 15.94
C HIS A 138 -4.36 -21.21 16.60
N GLU A 139 -4.83 -22.44 16.40
CA GLU A 139 -4.16 -23.65 16.89
C GLU A 139 -2.77 -23.85 16.27
N ALA A 140 -2.63 -23.52 14.98
CA ALA A 140 -1.33 -23.60 14.30
C ALA A 140 -0.35 -22.55 14.85
N ILE A 141 -0.80 -21.32 15.08
CA ILE A 141 0.02 -20.24 15.67
C ILE A 141 0.50 -20.61 17.09
N ASP A 142 -0.32 -21.30 17.88
CA ASP A 142 0.06 -21.71 19.24
C ASP A 142 1.14 -22.80 19.27
N LYS A 143 1.38 -23.51 18.16
CA LYS A 143 2.39 -24.56 18.05
C LYS A 143 3.73 -24.09 17.51
N ILE A 144 3.77 -22.96 16.81
CA ILE A 144 5.01 -22.43 16.25
C ILE A 144 5.86 -21.71 17.30
N ARG A 145 7.14 -21.49 16.98
CA ARG A 145 8.09 -20.76 17.83
C ARG A 145 8.66 -19.58 17.04
N PRO A 146 9.12 -18.51 17.72
CA PRO A 146 9.77 -17.41 17.04
C PRO A 146 10.94 -17.87 16.17
N SER A 147 11.08 -17.27 14.98
CA SER A 147 12.16 -17.52 14.04
C SER A 147 13.49 -17.00 14.60
N ARG A 148 14.58 -17.14 13.82
CA ARG A 148 15.88 -16.54 14.18
C ARG A 148 15.82 -15.01 14.36
N ARG A 149 14.79 -14.36 13.78
CA ARG A 149 14.53 -12.93 13.91
C ARG A 149 13.77 -12.57 15.20
N GLY A 150 13.29 -13.57 15.94
CA GLY A 150 12.43 -13.37 17.11
C GLY A 150 10.96 -13.12 16.74
N GLU A 151 10.58 -13.32 15.48
CA GLU A 151 9.22 -13.10 14.97
C GLU A 151 8.46 -14.43 14.82
N LEU A 152 7.16 -14.43 15.08
CA LEU A 152 6.23 -15.48 14.67
C LEU A 152 5.88 -15.26 13.20
N GLU A 153 6.48 -16.07 12.33
CA GLU A 153 6.32 -15.97 10.89
C GLU A 153 4.99 -16.59 10.44
N ILE A 154 4.30 -15.94 9.51
CA ILE A 154 3.04 -16.47 8.97
C ILE A 154 3.26 -17.74 8.16
N THR A 155 4.43 -17.86 7.51
CA THR A 155 4.83 -19.06 6.77
C THR A 155 4.91 -20.29 7.66
N ASP A 156 5.42 -20.14 8.88
CA ASP A 156 5.54 -21.23 9.84
C ASP A 156 4.15 -21.65 10.32
N ALA A 157 3.24 -20.71 10.55
CA ALA A 157 1.86 -21.00 10.92
C ALA A 157 1.10 -21.73 9.80
N ILE A 158 1.25 -21.31 8.55
CA ILE A 158 0.65 -22.00 7.39
C ILE A 158 1.27 -23.39 7.20
N GLN A 159 2.59 -23.52 7.34
CA GLN A 159 3.25 -24.82 7.28
C GLN A 159 2.77 -25.75 8.40
N GLU A 160 2.48 -25.21 9.59
CA GLU A 160 1.93 -25.98 10.71
C GLU A 160 0.48 -26.44 10.44
N LEU A 161 -0.35 -25.64 9.74
CA LEU A 161 -1.64 -26.14 9.24
C LEU A 161 -1.45 -27.39 8.37
N ILE A 162 -0.48 -27.38 7.45
CA ILE A 162 -0.17 -28.54 6.61
C ILE A 162 0.27 -29.74 7.46
N ASN A 163 1.12 -29.52 8.47
CA ASN A 163 1.57 -30.57 9.40
C ASN A 163 0.42 -31.16 10.24
N MET A 164 -0.64 -30.39 10.46
CA MET A 164 -1.86 -30.78 11.15
C MET A 164 -2.90 -31.45 10.22
N ASP A 165 -2.49 -31.86 9.02
CA ASP A 165 -3.35 -32.43 7.98
C ASP A 165 -4.52 -31.50 7.56
N CYS A 166 -4.37 -30.20 7.77
CA CYS A 166 -5.36 -29.20 7.37
C CYS A 166 -5.25 -28.89 5.86
N SER A 167 -6.35 -28.48 5.24
CA SER A 167 -6.39 -28.13 3.82
C SER A 167 -5.87 -26.71 3.58
N VAL A 168 -4.76 -26.60 2.86
CA VAL A 168 -4.21 -25.31 2.41
C VAL A 168 -4.26 -25.26 0.89
N GLU A 169 -5.08 -24.36 0.37
CA GLU A 169 -5.25 -24.10 -1.06
C GLU A 169 -4.52 -22.82 -1.46
N SER A 170 -4.22 -22.68 -2.75
CA SER A 170 -3.57 -21.50 -3.30
C SER A 170 -4.25 -20.97 -4.54
N PHE A 171 -4.15 -19.67 -4.75
CA PHE A 171 -4.55 -19.00 -5.97
C PHE A 171 -3.36 -18.28 -6.60
N ILE A 172 -3.07 -18.56 -7.88
CA ILE A 172 -2.00 -17.88 -8.61
C ILE A 172 -2.56 -16.59 -9.22
N LEU A 173 -2.05 -15.45 -8.76
CA LEU A 173 -2.45 -14.14 -9.26
C LEU A 173 -1.91 -13.88 -10.67
N ASP A 174 -2.81 -13.58 -11.58
CA ASP A 174 -2.50 -13.13 -12.95
C ASP A 174 -2.25 -11.62 -13.02
N MET A 175 -2.94 -10.84 -12.18
CA MET A 175 -2.80 -9.39 -12.08
C MET A 175 -1.49 -8.95 -11.41
N TRP A 176 -1.19 -7.65 -11.49
CA TRP A 176 -0.06 -7.06 -10.78
C TRP A 176 -0.25 -7.13 -9.26
N TRP A 177 0.88 -7.23 -8.58
CA TRP A 177 1.01 -7.18 -7.13
C TRP A 177 2.18 -6.25 -6.83
N LEU A 178 1.98 -5.31 -5.91
CA LEU A 178 2.95 -4.29 -5.54
C LEU A 178 3.10 -4.27 -4.02
N ASP A 179 4.35 -4.33 -3.58
CA ASP A 179 4.75 -4.15 -2.19
C ASP A 179 5.31 -2.72 -2.07
N THR A 180 4.61 -1.86 -1.34
CA THR A 180 4.90 -0.43 -1.25
C THR A 180 5.90 -0.05 -0.15
N GLY A 181 6.76 -0.98 0.26
CA GLY A 181 7.72 -0.77 1.35
C GLY A 181 8.85 0.25 1.09
N LYS A 182 9.12 0.65 -0.17
CA LYS A 182 10.20 1.60 -0.52
C LYS A 182 9.74 2.73 -1.44
N LYS A 183 10.56 3.78 -1.54
CA LYS A 183 10.33 4.96 -2.39
C LYS A 183 10.00 4.57 -3.84
N ASP A 184 10.86 3.78 -4.45
CA ASP A 184 10.75 3.45 -5.88
C ASP A 184 9.57 2.49 -6.14
N ASP A 185 9.29 1.61 -5.18
CA ASP A 185 8.11 0.73 -5.24
C ASP A 185 6.82 1.55 -5.15
N MET A 186 6.79 2.57 -4.29
CA MET A 186 5.68 3.54 -4.20
C MET A 186 5.49 4.35 -5.47
N LEU A 187 6.56 4.81 -6.12
CA LEU A 187 6.47 5.52 -7.41
C LEU A 187 5.97 4.59 -8.51
N THR A 188 6.42 3.34 -8.53
CA THR A 188 5.94 2.30 -9.45
C THR A 188 4.45 2.02 -9.23
N ALA A 189 4.01 1.91 -7.98
CA ALA A 189 2.60 1.79 -7.64
C ALA A 189 1.77 2.98 -8.10
N ASN A 190 2.28 4.19 -7.91
CA ASN A 190 1.64 5.40 -8.40
C ASN A 190 1.46 5.39 -9.93
N VAL A 191 2.47 4.97 -10.68
CA VAL A 191 2.40 4.83 -12.15
C VAL A 191 1.28 3.88 -12.55
N ILE A 192 1.28 2.65 -12.01
CA ILE A 192 0.31 1.61 -12.36
C ILE A 192 -1.12 2.04 -11.99
N VAL A 193 -1.30 2.61 -10.79
CA VAL A 193 -2.61 3.10 -10.33
C VAL A 193 -3.12 4.24 -11.22
N LEU A 194 -2.26 5.16 -11.64
CA LEU A 194 -2.65 6.24 -12.55
C LEU A 194 -2.97 5.75 -13.97
N ASP A 195 -2.34 4.67 -14.44
CA ASP A 195 -2.66 4.12 -15.74
C ASP A 195 -3.98 3.33 -15.76
N GLU A 196 -4.25 2.56 -14.70
CA GLU A 196 -5.42 1.69 -14.67
C GLU A 196 -6.67 2.34 -14.09
N LEU A 197 -6.52 3.19 -13.07
CA LEU A 197 -7.64 3.65 -12.24
C LEU A 197 -7.98 5.13 -12.42
N LEU A 198 -7.11 5.93 -13.04
CA LEU A 198 -7.35 7.36 -13.24
C LEU A 198 -8.55 7.60 -14.15
N LYS A 199 -9.57 8.25 -13.59
CA LYS A 199 -10.69 8.80 -14.35
C LYS A 199 -10.45 10.29 -14.55
N ALA A 200 -10.30 10.71 -15.81
CA ALA A 200 -10.15 12.12 -16.14
C ALA A 200 -11.43 12.89 -15.81
N GLY A 201 -11.28 14.11 -15.30
CA GLY A 201 -12.38 14.96 -14.87
C GLY A 201 -11.85 16.30 -14.36
N ILE A 202 -12.58 17.39 -14.59
CA ILE A 202 -12.19 18.72 -14.12
C ILE A 202 -13.35 19.29 -13.32
N ASP A 203 -13.23 19.21 -11.99
CA ASP A 203 -14.19 19.75 -11.02
C ASP A 203 -13.69 21.07 -10.38
N GLY A 204 -12.48 21.50 -10.75
CA GLY A 204 -11.86 22.77 -10.35
C GLY A 204 -11.90 23.85 -11.44
N GLU A 205 -11.29 25.00 -11.16
CA GLU A 205 -11.19 26.15 -12.07
C GLU A 205 -9.85 26.14 -12.81
N VAL A 206 -9.89 26.37 -14.13
CA VAL A 206 -8.71 26.47 -14.99
C VAL A 206 -8.83 27.75 -15.81
N ASP A 207 -7.81 28.62 -15.79
CA ASP A 207 -7.82 29.86 -16.58
C ASP A 207 -7.54 29.64 -18.08
N ASP A 208 -7.87 30.62 -18.91
CA ASP A 208 -7.70 30.56 -20.37
C ASP A 208 -6.23 30.49 -20.82
N LYS A 209 -5.29 30.76 -19.93
CA LYS A 209 -3.84 30.72 -20.21
C LYS A 209 -3.24 29.35 -19.89
N SER A 210 -3.95 28.52 -19.13
CA SER A 210 -3.51 27.19 -18.73
C SER A 210 -3.79 26.15 -19.80
N HIS A 211 -2.94 25.13 -19.89
CA HIS A 211 -3.06 24.07 -20.89
C HIS A 211 -3.07 22.72 -20.20
N ILE A 212 -4.16 21.98 -20.38
CA ILE A 212 -4.33 20.61 -19.87
C ILE A 212 -4.25 19.63 -21.05
N LEU A 213 -3.36 18.65 -20.96
CA LEU A 213 -3.13 17.64 -21.99
C LEU A 213 -3.13 16.24 -21.38
N GLY A 214 -3.75 15.26 -22.05
CA GLY A 214 -3.77 13.87 -21.57
C GLY A 214 -4.84 13.59 -20.50
N ARG A 215 -4.71 12.47 -19.78
CA ARG A 215 -5.64 12.07 -18.70
C ARG A 215 -5.35 12.89 -17.45
N VAL A 216 -6.21 13.84 -17.10
CA VAL A 216 -6.02 14.68 -15.91
C VAL A 216 -7.29 14.69 -15.09
N SER A 217 -7.15 14.50 -13.78
CA SER A 217 -8.20 14.69 -12.79
C SER A 217 -7.89 15.92 -11.92
N ILE A 218 -8.83 16.85 -11.81
CA ILE A 218 -8.71 18.07 -10.99
C ILE A 218 -9.89 18.10 -10.01
N GLY A 219 -9.57 18.00 -8.73
CA GLY A 219 -10.55 18.00 -7.64
C GLY A 219 -11.25 19.35 -7.45
N LYS A 220 -12.38 19.31 -6.75
CA LYS A 220 -13.21 20.47 -6.47
C LYS A 220 -12.46 21.56 -5.70
N GLY A 221 -12.75 22.82 -6.03
CA GLY A 221 -12.16 23.99 -5.37
C GLY A 221 -10.68 24.22 -5.70
N SER A 222 -10.08 23.36 -6.53
CA SER A 222 -8.73 23.55 -7.03
C SER A 222 -8.70 24.60 -8.13
N VAL A 223 -7.59 25.31 -8.23
CA VAL A 223 -7.42 26.45 -9.15
C VAL A 223 -6.09 26.34 -9.88
N ILE A 224 -6.16 26.33 -11.21
CA ILE A 224 -5.01 26.27 -12.11
C ILE A 224 -4.89 27.59 -12.87
N ARG A 225 -3.77 28.29 -12.73
CA ARG A 225 -3.51 29.58 -13.40
C ARG A 225 -2.18 29.58 -14.12
N GLU A 226 -2.16 30.08 -15.35
CA GLU A 226 -0.96 30.26 -16.18
C GLU A 226 -0.03 29.03 -16.16
N SER A 227 -0.59 27.81 -16.15
CA SER A 227 0.14 26.57 -15.90
C SER A 227 -0.06 25.53 -16.99
N LYS A 228 0.81 24.53 -17.04
CA LYS A 228 0.73 23.43 -18.00
C LYS A 228 0.68 22.10 -17.25
N ILE A 229 -0.36 21.31 -17.51
CA ILE A 229 -0.55 19.99 -16.89
C ILE A 229 -0.55 18.94 -18.00
N ARG A 230 0.31 17.93 -17.88
CA ARG A 230 0.42 16.82 -18.82
C ARG A 230 0.18 15.50 -18.09
N GLY A 231 -0.94 14.86 -18.40
CA GLY A 231 -1.36 13.61 -17.81
C GLY A 231 -0.55 12.39 -18.26
N PRO A 232 -0.66 11.25 -17.54
CA PRO A 232 -1.60 11.02 -16.44
C PRO A 232 -1.25 11.79 -15.14
N VAL A 233 -2.19 12.58 -14.62
CA VAL A 233 -2.04 13.40 -13.41
C VAL A 233 -3.33 13.41 -12.61
N VAL A 234 -3.23 13.31 -11.28
CA VAL A 234 -4.33 13.60 -10.36
C VAL A 234 -3.98 14.78 -9.46
N ILE A 235 -4.92 15.71 -9.33
CA ILE A 235 -4.84 16.88 -8.47
C ILE A 235 -6.01 16.81 -7.50
N GLY A 236 -5.71 16.76 -6.20
CA GLY A 236 -6.70 16.73 -5.12
C GLY A 236 -7.52 18.02 -5.03
N GLU A 237 -8.39 18.08 -4.03
CA GLU A 237 -9.29 19.21 -3.78
C GLU A 237 -8.56 20.42 -3.17
N ASN A 238 -9.09 21.61 -3.40
CA ASN A 238 -8.60 22.87 -2.83
C ASN A 238 -7.10 23.14 -3.08
N THR A 239 -6.57 22.60 -4.18
CA THR A 239 -5.17 22.71 -4.57
C THR A 239 -4.97 23.87 -5.53
N VAL A 240 -3.89 24.64 -5.34
CA VAL A 240 -3.58 25.82 -6.15
C VAL A 240 -2.30 25.57 -6.94
N ILE A 241 -2.37 25.69 -8.26
CA ILE A 241 -1.23 25.55 -9.16
C ILE A 241 -1.12 26.81 -10.01
N GLU A 242 -0.02 27.54 -9.87
CA GLU A 242 0.19 28.83 -10.53
C GLU A 242 1.56 28.90 -11.19
N ASN A 243 1.62 29.38 -12.43
CA ASN A 243 2.87 29.56 -13.18
C ASN A 243 3.77 28.30 -13.18
N SER A 244 3.17 27.11 -13.24
CA SER A 244 3.86 25.85 -12.97
C SER A 244 3.68 24.83 -14.10
N PHE A 245 4.57 23.83 -14.12
CA PHE A 245 4.46 22.66 -14.99
C PHE A 245 4.27 21.41 -14.15
N ILE A 246 3.22 20.64 -14.42
CA ILE A 246 3.03 19.31 -13.84
C ILE A 246 3.08 18.28 -14.96
N GLY A 247 4.06 17.39 -14.88
CA GLY A 247 4.31 16.34 -15.84
C GLY A 247 3.58 15.03 -15.52
N PRO A 248 3.70 14.04 -16.41
CA PRO A 248 3.11 12.71 -16.24
C PRO A 248 3.50 12.02 -14.93
N TYR A 249 2.60 11.14 -14.48
CA TYR A 249 2.75 10.31 -13.30
C TYR A 249 2.96 11.11 -12.00
N THR A 250 2.39 12.31 -11.95
CA THR A 250 2.37 13.13 -10.75
C THR A 250 1.01 13.06 -10.05
N SER A 251 1.04 12.69 -8.78
CA SER A 251 -0.13 12.67 -7.90
C SER A 251 -0.01 13.76 -6.85
N ILE A 252 -0.99 14.66 -6.81
CA ILE A 252 -1.01 15.81 -5.90
C ILE A 252 -2.21 15.68 -4.97
N GLY A 253 -1.96 15.73 -3.67
CA GLY A 253 -2.96 15.66 -2.61
C GLY A 253 -3.82 16.92 -2.49
N ASN A 254 -4.60 16.96 -1.42
CA ASN A 254 -5.54 18.04 -1.13
C ASN A 254 -4.82 19.25 -0.50
N GLY A 255 -5.30 20.45 -0.80
CA GLY A 255 -4.79 21.68 -0.18
C GLY A 255 -3.33 21.99 -0.53
N VAL A 256 -2.79 21.41 -1.59
CA VAL A 256 -1.41 21.60 -2.01
C VAL A 256 -1.26 22.94 -2.72
N LYS A 257 -0.10 23.58 -2.62
CA LYS A 257 0.23 24.82 -3.34
C LYS A 257 1.49 24.64 -4.16
N ILE A 258 1.40 24.76 -5.48
CA ILE A 258 2.55 24.67 -6.38
C ILE A 258 2.64 25.97 -7.17
N ILE A 259 3.65 26.78 -6.87
CA ILE A 259 3.80 28.12 -7.44
C ILE A 259 5.17 28.23 -8.09
N LYS A 260 5.21 28.65 -9.36
CA LYS A 260 6.47 28.81 -10.14
C LYS A 260 7.36 27.57 -10.07
N SER A 261 6.78 26.38 -10.12
CA SER A 261 7.50 25.14 -9.91
C SER A 261 7.23 24.11 -11.01
N SER A 262 8.13 23.14 -11.15
CA SER A 262 7.98 22.00 -12.05
C SER A 262 8.03 20.70 -11.28
N ALA A 263 7.07 19.80 -11.49
CA ALA A 263 7.05 18.47 -10.87
C ALA A 263 6.64 17.40 -11.89
N GLU A 264 7.32 16.26 -11.91
CA GLU A 264 7.04 15.10 -12.78
C GLU A 264 7.33 13.81 -12.02
N HIS A 265 6.65 12.69 -12.35
CA HIS A 265 6.89 11.37 -11.75
C HIS A 265 7.08 11.40 -10.22
N SER A 266 6.11 11.99 -9.52
CA SER A 266 6.25 12.34 -8.10
C SER A 266 4.92 12.25 -7.36
N VAL A 267 4.95 11.96 -6.07
CA VAL A 267 3.77 12.03 -5.20
C VAL A 267 3.95 13.18 -4.22
N ILE A 268 2.98 14.08 -4.17
CA ILE A 268 2.98 15.25 -3.29
C ILE A 268 1.76 15.19 -2.40
N MET A 269 1.96 14.91 -1.11
CA MET A 269 0.88 14.66 -0.15
C MET A 269 0.23 15.96 0.35
N ASP A 270 -0.91 15.80 1.02
CA ASP A 270 -1.79 16.88 1.45
C ASP A 270 -1.10 18.03 2.20
N GLY A 271 -1.56 19.24 1.95
CA GLY A 271 -1.14 20.47 2.65
C GLY A 271 0.27 20.96 2.32
N SER A 272 0.97 20.29 1.41
CA SER A 272 2.34 20.64 1.03
C SER A 272 2.40 21.86 0.11
N GLU A 273 3.56 22.52 0.11
CA GLU A 273 3.79 23.75 -0.63
C GLU A 273 5.14 23.74 -1.33
N LEU A 274 5.13 23.89 -2.65
CA LEU A 274 6.30 23.98 -3.51
C LEU A 274 6.36 25.37 -4.14
N ARG A 275 7.45 26.10 -3.92
CA ARG A 275 7.65 27.44 -4.49
C ARG A 275 9.01 27.58 -5.16
N GLU A 276 8.99 28.04 -6.41
CA GLU A 276 10.19 28.34 -7.19
C GLU A 276 11.13 27.13 -7.35
N ILE A 277 10.55 25.93 -7.45
CA ILE A 277 11.29 24.68 -7.65
C ILE A 277 11.46 24.40 -9.13
N GLU A 278 12.70 24.48 -9.61
CA GLU A 278 13.01 24.37 -11.03
C GLU A 278 12.61 23.01 -11.64
N ARG A 279 12.88 21.92 -10.91
CA ARG A 279 12.53 20.55 -11.32
C ARG A 279 12.48 19.65 -10.08
N LEU A 280 11.32 19.05 -9.83
CA LEU A 280 11.11 17.97 -8.88
C LEU A 280 10.75 16.71 -9.67
N GLU A 281 11.48 15.63 -9.48
CA GLU A 281 11.29 14.38 -10.23
C GLU A 281 11.60 13.19 -9.33
N GLU A 282 10.94 12.05 -9.56
CA GLU A 282 11.17 10.81 -8.82
C GLU A 282 11.15 10.99 -7.29
N SER A 283 10.19 11.80 -6.83
CA SER A 283 10.15 12.32 -5.47
C SER A 283 8.85 11.97 -4.75
N LEU A 284 8.98 11.64 -3.46
CA LEU A 284 7.85 11.51 -2.53
C LEU A 284 7.91 12.64 -1.51
N ILE A 285 6.92 13.52 -1.56
CA ILE A 285 6.79 14.66 -0.65
C ILE A 285 5.68 14.35 0.36
N GLY A 286 6.05 14.23 1.64
CA GLY A 286 5.13 13.97 2.75
C GLY A 286 4.11 15.10 2.99
N ARG A 287 3.26 14.94 4.01
CA ARG A 287 2.20 15.92 4.33
C ARG A 287 2.79 17.19 4.93
N ASN A 288 2.17 18.33 4.65
CA ASN A 288 2.53 19.65 5.20
C ASN A 288 4.01 20.04 4.98
N VAL A 289 4.65 19.49 3.96
CA VAL A 289 6.04 19.79 3.62
C VAL A 289 6.10 21.10 2.85
N ARG A 290 7.09 21.95 3.17
CA ARG A 290 7.33 23.20 2.43
C ARG A 290 8.70 23.18 1.80
N ILE A 291 8.75 23.28 0.47
CA ILE A 291 9.98 23.38 -0.29
C ILE A 291 9.96 24.71 -1.02
N TYR A 292 10.95 25.56 -0.76
CA TYR A 292 11.05 26.87 -1.38
C TYR A 292 12.49 27.22 -1.69
N ARG A 293 12.70 27.89 -2.82
CA ARG A 293 14.01 28.44 -3.18
C ARG A 293 14.36 29.61 -2.24
N ASN A 294 15.56 29.56 -1.68
CA ASN A 294 16.09 30.66 -0.87
C ASN A 294 16.79 31.69 -1.78
N ASN A 295 16.18 32.85 -1.98
CA ASN A 295 16.70 33.93 -2.83
C ASN A 295 17.71 34.88 -2.12
N LYS A 296 18.34 34.43 -1.04
CA LYS A 296 19.41 35.20 -0.37
C LYS A 296 20.71 35.21 -1.19
N MET A 297 21.52 36.25 -0.99
CA MET A 297 22.80 36.47 -1.69
C MET A 297 23.75 35.27 -1.67
N HIS A 298 23.73 34.47 -0.60
CA HIS A 298 24.49 33.22 -0.51
C HIS A 298 23.54 32.03 -0.71
N LYS A 299 23.74 31.31 -1.82
CA LYS A 299 23.04 30.03 -2.06
C LYS A 299 23.47 29.04 -0.97
N ALA A 300 22.50 28.60 -0.18
CA ALA A 300 22.71 27.62 0.87
C ALA A 300 21.45 26.76 1.03
N LEU A 301 21.64 25.45 1.18
CA LEU A 301 20.60 24.50 1.56
C LEU A 301 20.29 24.68 3.05
N ARG A 302 19.01 24.71 3.37
CA ARG A 302 18.50 24.82 4.74
C ARG A 302 17.37 23.83 4.87
N LEU A 303 17.61 22.76 5.62
CA LEU A 303 16.74 21.60 5.62
C LEU A 303 16.21 21.37 7.04
N MET A 304 14.91 21.11 7.14
CA MET A 304 14.26 20.49 8.28
C MET A 304 13.73 19.16 7.76
N ILE A 305 14.25 18.06 8.27
CA ILE A 305 14.06 16.72 7.71
C ILE A 305 13.55 15.83 8.86
N GLY A 306 12.55 15.01 8.58
CA GLY A 306 12.01 14.04 9.53
C GLY A 306 12.81 12.73 9.56
N ASP A 307 12.24 11.73 10.20
CA ASP A 307 12.85 10.40 10.26
C ASP A 307 12.85 9.71 8.88
N ASP A 308 13.81 8.81 8.68
CA ASP A 308 13.98 7.96 7.48
C ASP A 308 13.96 8.68 6.12
N SER A 309 14.27 9.98 6.13
CA SER A 309 14.26 10.81 4.93
C SER A 309 15.59 10.75 4.18
N VAL A 310 15.52 10.63 2.87
CA VAL A 310 16.67 10.73 1.96
C VAL A 310 16.52 11.99 1.14
N VAL A 311 17.58 12.80 1.06
CA VAL A 311 17.60 14.05 0.29
C VAL A 311 18.76 14.02 -0.70
N GLU A 312 18.43 14.16 -1.99
CA GLU A 312 19.38 14.25 -3.10
C GLU A 312 19.36 15.70 -3.63
N VAL A 313 20.54 16.34 -3.71
CA VAL A 313 20.70 17.77 -4.01
C VAL A 313 21.76 18.04 -5.07
#